data_AF-A0A7W6F5D2-F1
#
_entry.id   AF-A0A7W6F5D2-F1
#
_cell.length_a   1.000
_cell.length_b   1.000
_cell.length_c   1.000
_cell.angle_alpha   90.00
_cell.angle_beta   90.00
_cell.angle_gamma   90.00
#
_symmetry.space_group_name_H-M   'P 1'
#
loop_
_entity.id
_entity.type
_entity.pdbx_description
1 polymer ?
#
loop_
_entity_poly.entity_id
_entity_poly.type
_entity_poly.pdbx_seq_one_letter_code
_entity_poly.pdbx_strand_id
1 'polypeptide(L)'
;MSSFTLDERVRLSIALGLTAGYGDPALHRRQEKAACRLGMTGAEIDAARHGRSFDMRTSAALALALASASGDRDRVRIERARARRFGIAEAVCDEIEELAARA
;
A
#
# COMPACT_ATOMS: atom_id res chain seq x y z
N MET A 1 17.44 -13.12 5.69
CA MET A 1 16.65 -11.99 5.14
C MET A 1 15.20 -12.25 5.51
N SER A 2 14.49 -11.32 6.17
CA SER A 2 13.08 -11.57 6.50
C SER A 2 12.25 -11.61 5.22
N SER A 3 11.30 -12.54 5.15
CA SER A 3 10.31 -12.57 4.08
C SER A 3 9.42 -11.32 4.22
N PHE A 4 9.25 -10.57 3.13
CA PHE A 4 8.27 -9.49 3.10
C PHE A 4 6.86 -10.09 3.03
N THR A 5 5.96 -9.62 3.88
CA THR A 5 4.57 -10.10 3.94
C THR A 5 3.62 -8.92 3.99
N LEU A 6 2.38 -9.13 3.55
CA LEU A 6 1.27 -8.19 3.72
C LEU A 6 0.76 -8.25 5.16
N ASP A 7 1.58 -7.79 6.11
CA ASP A 7 1.15 -7.62 7.49
C ASP A 7 0.10 -6.50 7.63
N GLU A 8 -0.45 -6.34 8.83
CA GLU A 8 -1.49 -5.34 9.09
C GLU A 8 -1.05 -3.91 8.77
N ARG A 9 0.25 -3.59 8.95
CA ARG A 9 0.79 -2.25 8.71
C ARG A 9 0.94 -1.96 7.23
N VAL A 10 1.45 -2.92 6.44
CA VAL A 10 1.54 -2.81 4.98
C VAL A 10 0.13 -2.70 4.38
N ARG A 11 -0.81 -3.55 4.83
CA ARG A 11 -2.21 -3.51 4.39
C ARG A 11 -2.86 -2.16 4.69
N LEU A 12 -2.66 -1.62 5.90
CA LEU A 12 -3.21 -0.31 6.25
C LEU A 12 -2.58 0.82 5.44
N SER A 13 -1.27 0.76 5.18
CA SER A 13 -0.58 1.73 4.31
C SER A 13 -1.17 1.72 2.91
N ILE A 14 -1.38 0.54 2.32
CA ILE A 14 -2.02 0.39 1.01
C ILE A 14 -3.44 0.96 1.03
N ALA A 15 -4.25 0.62 2.04
CA ALA A 15 -5.61 1.13 2.17
C ALA A 15 -5.65 2.67 2.27
N LEU A 16 -4.75 3.27 3.05
CA LEU A 16 -4.61 4.73 3.17
C LEU A 16 -4.29 5.39 1.82
N GLY A 17 -3.41 4.78 1.02
CA GLY A 17 -3.06 5.29 -0.30
C GLY A 17 -4.20 5.17 -1.31
N LEU A 18 -4.89 4.03 -1.33
CA LEU A 18 -6.00 3.77 -2.27
C LEU A 18 -7.21 4.66 -2.01
N THR A 19 -7.50 4.96 -0.74
CA THR A 19 -8.68 5.76 -0.36
C THR A 19 -8.36 7.24 -0.09
N ALA A 20 -7.13 7.72 -0.38
CA ALA A 20 -6.73 9.08 -0.03
C ALA A 20 -7.59 10.18 -0.68
N GLY A 21 -8.14 9.89 -1.86
CA GLY A 21 -9.05 10.80 -2.57
C GLY A 21 -10.52 10.67 -2.16
N TYR A 22 -10.86 9.75 -1.25
CA TYR A 22 -12.25 9.49 -0.89
C TYR A 22 -12.69 10.55 0.12
N GLY A 23 -13.74 11.30 -0.22
CA GLY A 23 -14.33 12.32 0.65
C GLY A 23 -15.16 11.74 1.80
N ASP A 24 -14.68 10.70 2.49
CA ASP A 24 -15.37 10.05 3.61
C ASP A 24 -14.66 10.29 4.96
N PRO A 25 -15.14 11.26 5.77
CA PRO A 25 -14.58 11.54 7.09
C PRO A 25 -14.69 10.37 8.08
N ALA A 26 -15.70 9.50 7.94
CA ALA A 26 -15.85 8.35 8.83
C ALA A 26 -14.80 7.29 8.53
N LEU A 27 -14.51 7.04 7.25
CA LEU A 27 -13.40 6.19 6.81
C LEU A 27 -12.06 6.72 7.33
N HIS A 28 -11.78 8.01 7.15
CA HIS A 28 -10.54 8.63 7.64
C HIS A 28 -10.36 8.43 9.14
N ARG A 29 -11.40 8.70 9.95
CA ARG A 29 -11.33 8.47 11.41
C ARG A 29 -11.07 7.00 11.78
N ARG A 30 -11.65 6.04 11.04
CA ARG A 30 -11.42 4.61 11.27
C ARG A 30 -9.98 4.22 10.94
N GLN A 31 -9.43 4.74 9.84
CA GLN A 31 -8.05 4.50 9.44
C GLN A 31 -7.05 5.12 10.41
N GLU A 32 -7.28 6.35 10.87
CA GLU A 32 -6.46 7.00 11.91
C GLU A 32 -6.44 6.14 13.20
N LYS A 33 -7.60 5.68 13.67
CA LYS A 33 -7.68 4.80 14.85
C LYS A 33 -6.97 3.46 14.64
N ALA A 34 -6.98 2.92 13.42
CA ALA A 34 -6.22 1.71 13.10
C ALA A 34 -4.71 1.98 13.10
N ALA A 35 -4.29 3.10 12.51
CA ALA A 35 -2.90 3.51 12.42
C ALA A 35 -2.29 3.76 13.81
N CYS A 36 -3.02 4.43 14.70
CA CYS A 36 -2.61 4.62 16.09
C CYS A 36 -2.43 3.29 16.83
N ARG A 37 -3.32 2.31 16.61
CA ARG A 37 -3.19 0.97 17.22
C ARG A 37 -1.95 0.22 16.74
N LEU A 38 -1.51 0.47 15.51
CA LEU A 38 -0.29 -0.10 14.93
C LEU A 38 0.96 0.74 15.21
N GLY A 39 0.86 1.78 16.04
CA GLY A 39 1.98 2.67 16.37
C GLY A 39 2.51 3.46 15.17
N MET A 40 1.68 3.71 14.15
CA MET A 40 2.06 4.59 13.04
C MET A 40 2.06 6.04 13.50
N THR A 41 3.05 6.79 13.04
CA THR A 41 3.13 8.24 13.23
C THR A 41 2.26 8.98 12.22
N GLY A 42 1.88 10.24 12.52
CA GLY A 42 1.17 11.09 11.56
C GLY A 42 1.92 11.23 10.23
N ALA A 43 3.24 11.36 10.27
CA ALA A 43 4.07 11.45 9.07
C ALA A 43 4.01 10.18 8.20
N GLU A 44 3.90 9.00 8.80
CA GLU A 44 3.75 7.74 8.06
C GLU A 44 2.36 7.60 7.45
N ILE A 45 1.33 8.03 8.16
CA ILE A 45 -0.06 8.07 7.64
C ILE A 45 -0.14 9.02 6.44
N ASP A 46 0.42 10.21 6.60
CA ASP A 46 0.45 11.22 5.53
C ASP A 46 1.28 10.74 4.35
N ALA A 47 2.44 10.09 4.58
CA ALA A 47 3.21 9.48 3.51
C ALA A 47 2.38 8.45 2.74
N ALA A 48 1.70 7.54 3.43
CA ALA A 48 0.88 6.49 2.83
C ALA A 48 -0.25 7.07 1.96
N ARG A 49 -0.96 8.10 2.47
CA ARG A 49 -1.99 8.84 1.70
C ARG A 49 -1.45 9.47 0.41
N HIS A 50 -0.19 9.89 0.41
CA HIS A 50 0.47 10.45 -0.78
C HIS A 50 1.13 9.39 -1.67
N GLY A 51 0.85 8.11 -1.47
CA GLY A 51 1.44 7.07 -2.29
C GLY A 51 2.90 6.74 -1.93
N ARG A 52 3.35 7.07 -0.71
CA ARG A 52 4.76 6.97 -0.29
C ARG A 52 4.91 6.21 1.04
N SER A 53 6.12 5.73 1.30
CA SER A 53 6.49 5.12 2.59
C SER A 53 7.99 5.32 2.83
N PHE A 54 8.39 5.41 4.10
CA PHE A 54 9.79 5.44 4.51
C PHE A 54 10.47 4.07 4.41
N ASP A 55 9.70 2.98 4.47
CA ASP A 55 10.18 1.64 4.15
C ASP A 55 10.09 1.38 2.64
N MET A 56 11.22 0.99 2.04
CA MET A 56 11.36 0.83 0.59
C MET A 56 10.49 -0.30 0.03
N ARG A 57 10.31 -1.40 0.77
CA ARG A 57 9.47 -2.52 0.32
C ARG A 57 8.00 -2.16 0.39
N THR A 58 7.58 -1.52 1.48
CA THR A 58 6.23 -0.97 1.65
C THR A 58 5.94 0.07 0.58
N SER A 59 6.91 0.94 0.26
CA SER A 59 6.78 1.93 -0.83
C SER A 59 6.58 1.26 -2.19
N ALA A 60 7.32 0.19 -2.49
CA ALA A 60 7.14 -0.58 -3.71
C ALA A 60 5.79 -1.32 -3.77
N ALA A 61 5.34 -1.91 -2.65
CA ALA A 61 4.04 -2.56 -2.55
C ALA A 61 2.89 -1.56 -2.76
N LEU A 62 3.04 -0.35 -2.22
CA LEU A 62 2.05 0.71 -2.33
C LEU A 62 1.99 1.29 -3.75
N ALA A 63 3.13 1.44 -4.41
CA ALA A 63 3.19 1.83 -5.82
C ALA A 63 2.53 0.78 -6.74
N LEU A 64 2.75 -0.51 -6.46
CA LEU A 64 2.07 -1.60 -7.18
C LEU A 64 0.55 -1.54 -6.96
N ALA A 65 0.09 -1.39 -5.73
CA ALA A 65 -1.34 -1.29 -5.43
C ALA A 65 -2.01 -0.11 -6.17
N LEU A 66 -1.38 1.07 -6.15
CA LEU A 66 -1.90 2.25 -6.83
C LEU A 66 -1.91 2.10 -8.35
N ALA A 67 -0.87 1.47 -8.93
CA ALA A 67 -0.84 1.16 -10.37
C ALA A 67 -1.97 0.19 -10.76
N SER A 68 -2.23 -0.80 -9.92
CA SER A 68 -3.30 -1.78 -10.14
C SER A 68 -4.68 -1.16 -10.05
N ALA A 69 -4.91 -0.28 -9.05
CA ALA A 69 -6.16 0.45 -8.91
C ALA A 69 -6.40 1.44 -10.06
N SER A 70 -5.35 1.97 -10.69
CA SER A 70 -5.51 2.86 -11.85
C SER A 70 -5.85 2.13 -13.16
N GLY A 71 -5.74 0.80 -13.21
CA GLY A 71 -5.98 -0.01 -14.40
C GLY A 71 -4.92 0.13 -15.51
N ASP A 72 -3.82 0.84 -15.24
CA ASP A 72 -2.74 1.07 -16.22
C ASP A 72 -1.83 -0.16 -16.27
N ARG A 73 -2.04 -1.00 -17.29
CA ARG A 73 -1.34 -2.28 -17.44
C ARG A 73 0.17 -2.15 -17.58
N ASP A 74 0.65 -1.07 -18.20
CA ASP A 74 2.09 -0.85 -18.36
C ASP A 74 2.71 -0.39 -17.04
N ARG A 75 2.03 0.49 -16.31
CA ARG A 75 2.44 0.89 -14.96
C ARG A 75 2.44 -0.29 -13.99
N VAL A 76 1.43 -1.15 -14.03
CA VAL A 76 1.38 -2.38 -13.22
C VAL A 76 2.60 -3.26 -13.51
N ARG A 77 2.94 -3.48 -14.79
CA ARG A 77 4.12 -4.27 -15.17
C ARG A 77 5.41 -3.67 -14.60
N ILE A 78 5.57 -2.36 -14.68
CA ILE A 78 6.76 -1.64 -14.18
C ILE A 78 6.86 -1.77 -12.65
N GLU A 79 5.80 -1.47 -11.91
CA GLU A 79 5.82 -1.50 -10.45
C GLU A 79 5.91 -2.94 -9.92
N ARG A 80 5.34 -3.93 -10.61
CA ARG A 80 5.50 -5.36 -10.26
C ARG A 80 6.95 -5.81 -10.42
N ALA A 81 7.62 -5.43 -11.52
CA ALA A 81 9.04 -5.72 -11.71
C ALA A 81 9.90 -5.05 -10.62
N ARG A 82 9.54 -3.82 -10.23
CA ARG A 82 10.20 -3.08 -9.15
C ARG A 82 10.00 -3.75 -7.78
N ALA A 83 8.79 -4.16 -7.44
CA ALA A 83 8.47 -4.90 -6.21
C ALA A 83 9.32 -6.17 -6.08
N ARG A 84 9.43 -6.95 -7.16
CA ARG A 84 10.29 -8.14 -7.23
C ARG A 84 11.76 -7.81 -7.01
N ARG A 85 12.26 -6.72 -7.61
CA ARG A 85 13.65 -6.26 -7.40
C ARG A 85 13.94 -5.93 -5.93
N PHE A 86 12.94 -5.50 -5.16
CA PHE A 86 13.04 -5.27 -3.72
C PHE A 86 12.82 -6.52 -2.85
N GLY A 87 12.64 -7.68 -3.48
CA GLY A 87 12.50 -8.99 -2.81
C GLY A 87 11.07 -9.31 -2.36
N ILE A 88 10.05 -8.68 -2.96
CA ILE A 88 8.65 -9.06 -2.79
C ILE A 88 8.37 -10.29 -3.66
N ALA A 89 7.87 -11.36 -3.05
CA ALA A 89 7.57 -12.61 -3.75
C ALA A 89 6.36 -12.44 -4.69
N GLU A 90 6.31 -13.23 -5.77
CA GLU A 90 5.21 -13.18 -6.76
C GLU A 90 3.83 -13.34 -6.11
N ALA A 91 3.68 -14.29 -5.19
CA ALA A 91 2.41 -14.50 -4.48
C ALA A 91 1.97 -13.26 -3.69
N VAL A 92 2.92 -12.51 -3.11
CA VAL A 92 2.60 -11.26 -2.39
C VAL A 92 2.25 -10.15 -3.38
N CYS A 93 2.88 -10.10 -4.55
CA CYS A 93 2.44 -9.20 -5.62
C CYS A 93 1.01 -9.49 -6.06
N ASP A 94 0.64 -10.77 -6.23
CA ASP A 94 -0.73 -11.17 -6.57
C ASP A 94 -1.72 -10.71 -5.48
N GLU A 95 -1.40 -10.94 -4.20
CA GLU A 95 -2.22 -10.46 -3.09
C GLU A 95 -2.38 -8.92 -3.08
N ILE A 96 -1.33 -8.17 -3.40
CA ILE A 96 -1.38 -6.69 -3.50
C ILE A 96 -2.34 -6.26 -4.62
N GLU A 97 -2.25 -6.90 -5.79
CA GLU A 97 -3.10 -6.60 -6.94
C GLU A 97 -4.57 -6.95 -6.67
N GLU A 98 -4.83 -8.09 -6.03
CA GLU A 98 -6.17 -8.48 -5.59
C GLU A 98 -6.73 -7.54 -4.52
N LEU A 99 -5.89 -7.02 -3.62
CA LEU A 99 -6.31 -6.04 -2.62
C LEU A 99 -6.71 -4.72 -3.31
N ALA A 100 -5.91 -4.28 -4.28
CA ALA A 100 -6.19 -3.06 -5.04
C ALA A 100 -7.48 -3.14 -5.85
N ALA A 101 -7.81 -4.32 -6.40
CA ALA A 101 -9.06 -4.55 -7.15
C ALA A 101 -10.34 -4.48 -6.27
N ARG A 102 -10.20 -4.49 -4.95
CA ARG A 102 -11.31 -4.48 -3.97
C ARG A 102 -11.51 -3.14 -3.26
N ALA A 103 -10.60 -2.18 -3.47
CA ALA A 103 -10.64 -0.88 -2.82
C ALA A 103 -11.52 0.10 -3.59
#